data_AF-G8TK96-F1
#
_entry.id   AF-G8TK96-F1
#
_cell.length_a   1.000
_cell.length_b   1.000
_cell.length_c   1.000
_cell.angle_alpha   90.00
_cell.angle_beta   90.00
_cell.angle_gamma   90.00
#
_symmetry.space_group_name_H-M   'P 1'
#
loop_
_entity.id
_entity.type
_entity.pdbx_description
1 polymer ?
#
loop_
_entity_poly.entity_id
_entity_poly.type
_entity_poly.pdbx_seq_one_letter_code
_entity_poly.pdbx_strand_id
1 'polypeptide(L)'
;MKGLTTLWKAFRTVCIVQLILVAFKGMFSLREIFIQANAGVGIINIIAYALVFIFVYHGLSMLNYNYPDVPLSPKQKRWFNILYLLNFILIAFLFAQIVNCWWMVPFVFDFSNISSNKGAWFYIAAMVLIAWAIFIIHFIFLAGMFKLRRAIYQNTINTWYDQFDQKP
;
A
#
# COMPACT_ATOMS: atom_id res chain seq x y z
N MET A 1 19.31 -19.31 11.58
CA MET A 1 18.39 -18.54 10.71
C MET A 1 16.95 -18.91 11.07
N LYS A 2 16.27 -18.13 11.92
CA LYS A 2 14.83 -18.37 12.20
C LYS A 2 14.05 -17.89 10.98
N GLY A 3 13.46 -18.84 10.24
CA GLY A 3 12.77 -18.56 8.99
C GLY A 3 11.70 -17.49 9.15
N LEU A 4 11.46 -16.72 8.07
CA LEU A 4 10.35 -15.77 7.96
C LEU A 4 9.08 -16.43 8.53
N THR A 5 8.50 -15.91 9.61
CA THR A 5 7.21 -16.43 10.08
C THR A 5 6.20 -16.31 8.93
N THR A 6 5.30 -17.27 8.79
CA THR A 6 4.33 -17.34 7.67
C THR A 6 3.57 -16.02 7.48
N LEU A 7 3.36 -15.29 8.57
CA LEU A 7 2.72 -13.97 8.61
C LEU A 7 3.53 -12.91 7.84
N TRP A 8 4.85 -12.84 8.01
CA TRP A 8 5.70 -11.89 7.28
C TRP A 8 5.87 -12.27 5.81
N LYS A 9 5.79 -13.57 5.47
CA LYS A 9 5.75 -14.02 4.06
C LYS A 9 4.48 -13.52 3.38
N ALA A 10 3.33 -13.73 4.03
CA ALA A 10 2.05 -13.23 3.53
C ALA A 10 2.06 -11.70 3.38
N PHE A 11 2.59 -10.97 4.38
CA PHE A 11 2.70 -9.51 4.30
C PHE A 11 3.56 -9.06 3.11
N ARG A 12 4.72 -9.68 2.91
CA ARG A 12 5.60 -9.42 1.76
C ARG A 12 4.87 -9.65 0.44
N THR A 13 4.14 -10.74 0.30
CA THR A 13 3.34 -11.04 -0.91
C THR A 13 2.29 -9.96 -1.14
N VAL A 14 1.57 -9.56 -0.10
CA VAL A 14 0.55 -8.50 -0.16
C VAL A 14 1.17 -7.17 -0.64
N CYS A 15 2.34 -6.79 -0.12
CA CYS A 15 3.07 -5.60 -0.59
C CYS A 15 3.45 -5.70 -2.07
N ILE A 16 3.93 -6.86 -2.53
CA ILE A 16 4.28 -7.06 -3.95
C ILE A 16 3.05 -6.93 -4.85
N VAL A 17 1.93 -7.56 -4.47
CA VAL A 17 0.65 -7.41 -5.17
C VAL A 17 0.23 -5.95 -5.22
N GLN A 18 0.39 -5.21 -4.12
CA GLN A 18 0.07 -3.78 -4.08
C GLN A 18 0.92 -2.97 -5.06
N LEU A 19 2.24 -3.22 -5.11
CA LEU A 19 3.14 -2.53 -6.04
C LEU A 19 2.70 -2.72 -7.49
N ILE A 20 2.30 -3.94 -7.86
CA ILE A 20 1.81 -4.26 -9.21
C ILE A 20 0.51 -3.51 -9.50
N LEU A 21 -0.47 -3.56 -8.60
CA LEU A 21 -1.78 -2.91 -8.79
C LEU A 21 -1.64 -1.38 -8.90
N VAL A 22 -0.81 -0.79 -8.06
CA VAL A 22 -0.57 0.66 -8.04
C VAL A 22 0.20 1.11 -9.28
N ALA A 23 1.20 0.35 -9.73
CA ALA A 23 1.90 0.62 -10.98
C ALA A 23 0.94 0.55 -12.18
N PHE A 24 0.07 -0.47 -12.20
CA PHE A 24 -0.97 -0.60 -13.22
C PHE A 24 -1.91 0.61 -13.25
N LYS A 25 -2.46 1.03 -12.10
CA LYS A 25 -3.32 2.24 -12.02
C LYS A 25 -2.57 3.53 -12.37
N GLY A 26 -1.29 3.64 -12.03
CA GLY A 26 -0.44 4.75 -12.43
C GLY A 26 -0.33 4.88 -13.95
N MET A 27 -0.14 3.77 -14.67
CA MET A 27 -0.12 3.76 -16.15
C MET A 27 -1.47 4.17 -16.75
N PHE A 28 -2.58 3.73 -16.17
CA PHE A 28 -3.92 4.18 -16.60
C PHE A 28 -4.12 5.67 -16.39
N SER A 29 -3.66 6.21 -15.26
CA SER A 29 -3.72 7.65 -14.97
C SER A 29 -2.88 8.46 -15.97
N LEU A 30 -1.76 7.90 -16.46
CA LEU A 30 -0.97 8.50 -17.52
C LEU A 30 -1.73 8.58 -18.85
N ARG A 31 -2.48 7.53 -19.20
CA ARG A 31 -3.39 7.58 -20.36
C ARG A 31 -4.46 8.66 -20.20
N GLU A 32 -5.00 8.87 -19.00
CA GLU A 32 -6.04 9.87 -18.74
C GLU A 32 -5.58 11.30 -19.00
N ILE A 33 -4.29 11.62 -18.79
CA ILE A 33 -3.73 12.95 -19.11
C ILE A 33 -3.92 13.31 -20.58
N PHE A 34 -3.83 12.32 -21.48
CA PHE A 34 -3.91 12.56 -22.93
C PHE A 34 -5.33 12.46 -23.50
N ILE A 35 -6.27 11.87 -22.75
CA ILE A 35 -7.62 11.55 -23.25
C ILE A 35 -8.71 12.38 -22.57
N GLN A 36 -8.56 12.72 -21.28
CA GLN A 36 -9.57 13.48 -20.55
C GLN A 36 -9.35 14.98 -20.69
N ALA A 37 -10.44 15.76 -20.64
CA ALA A 37 -10.40 17.22 -20.75
C ALA A 37 -9.66 17.92 -19.59
N ASN A 38 -9.39 17.22 -18.49
CA ASN A 38 -8.72 17.78 -17.31
C ASN A 38 -7.42 17.03 -17.00
N ALA A 39 -6.34 17.44 -17.65
CA ALA A 39 -4.99 16.90 -17.44
C ALA A 39 -4.50 17.04 -15.98
N GLY A 40 -4.99 18.04 -15.24
CA GLY A 40 -4.59 18.28 -13.85
C GLY A 40 -4.97 17.12 -12.92
N VAL A 41 -6.15 16.53 -13.10
CA VAL A 41 -6.60 15.37 -12.33
C VAL A 41 -5.70 14.15 -12.62
N GLY A 42 -5.35 13.93 -13.88
CA GLY A 42 -4.43 12.85 -14.28
C GLY A 42 -3.05 13.00 -13.65
N ILE A 43 -2.49 14.22 -13.61
CA ILE A 43 -1.19 14.50 -12.97
C ILE A 43 -1.24 14.21 -11.47
N ILE A 44 -2.28 14.68 -10.77
CA ILE A 44 -2.46 14.42 -9.33
C ILE A 44 -2.55 12.91 -9.07
N ASN A 45 -3.31 12.18 -9.89
CA ASN A 45 -3.45 10.73 -9.77
C ASN A 45 -2.10 10.02 -9.94
N ILE A 46 -1.29 10.40 -10.95
CA ILE A 46 0.05 9.82 -11.14
C ILE A 46 0.94 10.06 -9.93
N ILE A 47 0.98 11.31 -9.43
CA ILE A 47 1.81 11.65 -8.26
C ILE A 47 1.37 10.81 -7.06
N ALA A 48 0.07 10.72 -6.81
CA ALA A 48 -0.44 9.97 -5.68
C ALA A 48 -0.16 8.47 -5.79
N TYR A 49 -0.37 7.84 -6.95
CA TYR A 49 -0.02 6.43 -7.15
C TYR A 49 1.49 6.19 -7.09
N ALA A 50 2.31 7.12 -7.59
CA ALA A 50 3.76 7.05 -7.43
C ALA A 50 4.19 7.13 -5.96
N LEU A 51 3.54 7.98 -5.16
CA LEU A 51 3.78 8.05 -3.72
C LEU A 51 3.39 6.74 -3.02
N VAL A 52 2.23 6.16 -3.33
CA VAL A 52 1.84 4.83 -2.81
C VAL A 52 2.86 3.77 -3.20
N PHE A 53 3.36 3.78 -4.44
CA PHE A 53 4.37 2.84 -4.90
C PHE A 53 5.68 2.96 -4.11
N ILE A 54 6.25 4.18 -4.05
CA ILE A 54 7.49 4.47 -3.32
C ILE A 54 7.33 4.07 -1.85
N PHE A 55 6.15 4.30 -1.29
CA PHE A 55 5.83 4.01 0.09
C PHE A 55 5.82 2.51 0.40
N VAL A 56 5.08 1.73 -0.40
CA VAL A 56 5.03 0.27 -0.26
C VAL A 56 6.42 -0.32 -0.50
N TYR A 57 7.17 0.21 -1.47
CA TYR A 57 8.55 -0.21 -1.74
C TYR A 57 9.47 0.04 -0.54
N HIS A 58 9.36 1.20 0.13
CA HIS A 58 10.15 1.48 1.33
C HIS A 58 9.79 0.54 2.48
N GLY A 59 8.51 0.24 2.71
CA GLY A 59 8.12 -0.74 3.72
C GLY A 59 8.63 -2.14 3.41
N LEU A 60 8.60 -2.54 2.14
CA LEU A 60 9.15 -3.81 1.67
C LEU A 60 10.67 -3.88 1.88
N SER A 61 11.38 -2.80 1.54
CA SER A 61 12.82 -2.66 1.77
C SER A 61 13.15 -2.80 3.26
N MET A 62 12.40 -2.14 4.14
CA MET A 62 12.60 -2.28 5.59
C MET A 62 12.39 -3.72 6.09
N LEU A 63 11.41 -4.46 5.56
CA LEU A 63 11.25 -5.89 5.88
C LEU A 63 12.41 -6.74 5.38
N ASN A 64 13.00 -6.41 4.24
CA ASN A 64 14.04 -7.23 3.61
C ASN A 64 15.42 -7.00 4.24
N TYR A 65 15.70 -5.76 4.69
CA TYR A 65 16.99 -5.38 5.30
C TYR A 65 16.99 -5.38 6.84
N ASN A 66 15.85 -5.11 7.50
CA ASN A 66 15.74 -5.05 8.96
C ASN A 66 14.78 -6.13 9.47
N TYR A 67 15.14 -7.39 9.19
CA TYR A 67 14.53 -8.54 9.84
C TYR A 67 14.64 -8.36 11.36
N PRO A 68 13.60 -8.71 12.14
CA PRO A 68 13.20 -7.95 13.34
C PRO A 68 14.25 -7.90 14.45
N ASP A 69 15.32 -8.68 14.34
CA ASP A 69 16.39 -8.81 15.30
C ASP A 69 17.39 -7.64 15.28
N VAL A 70 17.37 -6.77 14.26
CA VAL A 70 18.28 -5.61 14.18
C VAL A 70 17.57 -4.31 14.57
N PRO A 71 18.02 -3.61 15.63
CA PRO A 71 17.42 -2.34 16.02
C PRO A 71 17.64 -1.29 14.92
N LEU A 72 16.56 -0.59 14.53
CA LEU A 72 16.63 0.51 13.58
C LEU A 72 17.53 1.64 14.10
N SER A 73 18.36 2.20 13.23
CA SER A 73 19.10 3.44 13.52
C SER A 73 18.13 4.61 13.82
N PRO A 74 18.57 5.63 14.58
CA PRO A 74 17.75 6.81 14.89
C PRO A 74 17.20 7.52 13.64
N LYS A 75 18.02 7.58 12.56
CA LYS A 75 17.60 8.14 11.27
C LYS A 75 16.48 7.31 10.64
N GLN A 76 16.59 5.98 10.63
CA GLN A 76 15.55 5.09 10.12
C GLN A 76 14.25 5.18 10.93
N LYS A 77 14.33 5.33 12.27
CA LYS A 77 13.15 5.54 13.12
C LYS A 77 12.39 6.83 12.77
N ARG A 78 13.11 7.93 12.50
CA ARG A 78 12.48 9.20 12.06
C ARG A 78 11.78 9.05 10.72
N TRP A 79 12.46 8.45 9.74
CA TRP A 79 11.85 8.16 8.43
C TRP A 79 10.63 7.26 8.56
N PHE A 80 10.69 6.22 9.40
CA PHE A 80 9.56 5.34 9.66
C PHE A 80 8.33 6.08 10.19
N ASN A 81 8.51 7.03 11.12
CA ASN A 81 7.39 7.84 11.65
C ASN A 81 6.78 8.78 10.60
N ILE A 82 7.62 9.43 9.78
CA ILE A 82 7.15 10.29 8.67
C ILE A 82 6.35 9.44 7.67
N LEU A 83 6.89 8.28 7.32
CA LEU A 83 6.23 7.31 6.46
C LEU A 83 4.88 6.87 7.05
N TYR A 84 4.83 6.55 8.35
CA TYR A 84 3.58 6.18 9.01
C TYR A 84 2.51 7.28 8.93
N LEU A 85 2.89 8.55 9.07
CA LEU A 85 1.97 9.68 8.92
C LEU A 85 1.47 9.85 7.47
N LEU A 86 2.37 9.79 6.49
CA LEU A 86 2.02 9.89 5.07
C LEU A 86 1.05 8.79 4.66
N ASN A 87 1.13 7.60 5.25
CA ASN A 87 0.20 6.51 5.01
C ASN A 87 -1.26 6.90 5.27
N PHE A 88 -1.55 7.63 6.35
CA PHE A 88 -2.92 8.08 6.63
C PHE A 88 -3.46 9.02 5.55
N ILE A 89 -2.61 9.91 5.04
CA ILE A 89 -2.96 10.84 3.96
C ILE A 89 -3.22 10.05 2.67
N LEU A 90 -2.38 9.05 2.36
CA LEU A 90 -2.56 8.18 1.19
C LEU A 90 -3.82 7.33 1.29
N ILE A 91 -4.18 6.85 2.48
CA ILE A 91 -5.45 6.15 2.71
C ILE A 91 -6.63 7.06 2.43
N ALA A 92 -6.61 8.31 2.93
CA ALA A 92 -7.68 9.28 2.65
C ALA A 92 -7.79 9.56 1.14
N PHE A 93 -6.66 9.68 0.44
CA PHE A 93 -6.64 9.81 -1.01
C PHE A 93 -7.25 8.60 -1.72
N LEU A 94 -6.84 7.37 -1.36
CA LEU A 94 -7.37 6.15 -1.96
C LEU A 94 -8.87 5.96 -1.67
N PHE A 95 -9.33 6.42 -0.50
CA PHE A 95 -10.76 6.47 -0.19
C PHE A 95 -11.50 7.45 -1.10
N ALA A 96 -10.95 8.66 -1.32
CA ALA A 96 -11.51 9.61 -2.25
C ALA A 96 -11.61 9.05 -3.69
N GLN A 97 -10.62 8.23 -4.12
CA GLN A 97 -10.69 7.52 -5.39
C GLN A 97 -11.84 6.51 -5.44
N ILE A 98 -12.09 5.76 -4.36
CA ILE A 98 -13.26 4.87 -4.27
C ILE A 98 -14.56 5.66 -4.41
N VAL A 99 -14.69 6.77 -3.70
CA VAL A 99 -15.88 7.64 -3.78
C VAL A 99 -16.04 8.19 -5.20
N ASN A 100 -14.94 8.60 -5.84
CA ASN A 100 -14.96 9.05 -7.24
C ASN A 100 -15.36 7.93 -8.21
N CYS A 101 -15.08 6.66 -7.91
CA CYS A 101 -15.53 5.51 -8.70
C CYS A 101 -16.94 5.02 -8.33
N TRP A 102 -17.58 5.59 -7.31
CA TRP A 102 -18.84 5.07 -6.77
C TRP A 102 -20.00 5.14 -7.76
N TRP A 103 -20.00 6.14 -8.64
CA TRP A 103 -21.01 6.25 -9.71
C TRP A 103 -20.97 5.09 -10.71
N MET A 104 -19.84 4.38 -10.82
CA MET A 104 -19.69 3.21 -11.71
C MET A 104 -20.32 1.95 -11.12
N VAL A 105 -20.55 1.90 -9.79
CA VAL A 105 -21.01 0.72 -9.07
C VAL A 105 -22.36 0.19 -9.57
N PRO A 106 -23.39 1.03 -9.79
CA PRO A 106 -24.67 0.55 -10.34
C PRO A 106 -24.54 -0.14 -11.69
N PHE A 107 -23.64 0.32 -12.57
CA PHE A 107 -23.39 -0.29 -13.87
C PHE A 107 -22.76 -1.68 -13.78
N VAL A 108 -21.96 -1.92 -12.74
CA VAL A 108 -21.36 -3.24 -12.48
C VAL A 108 -22.42 -4.22 -11.98
N PHE A 109 -23.34 -3.78 -11.12
CA PHE A 109 -24.36 -4.64 -10.51
C PHE A 109 -25.63 -4.81 -11.34
N ASP A 110 -25.81 -4.03 -12.40
CA ASP A 110 -26.88 -4.22 -13.37
C ASP A 110 -26.48 -5.27 -14.42
N PHE A 111 -27.00 -6.49 -14.23
CA PHE A 111 -26.72 -7.65 -15.09
C PHE A 111 -27.22 -7.47 -16.53
N SER A 112 -28.12 -6.52 -16.79
CA SER A 112 -28.53 -6.21 -18.17
C SER A 112 -27.37 -5.64 -19.00
N ASN A 113 -26.44 -4.90 -18.37
CA ASN A 113 -25.26 -4.33 -19.02
C ASN A 113 -24.23 -5.38 -19.47
N ILE A 114 -24.26 -6.58 -18.88
CA ILE A 114 -23.42 -7.71 -19.30
C ILE A 114 -23.83 -8.19 -20.69
N SER A 115 -25.13 -8.19 -20.98
CA SER A 115 -25.65 -8.64 -22.28
C SER A 115 -25.41 -7.62 -23.40
N SER A 116 -25.40 -6.32 -23.09
CA SER A 116 -25.30 -5.25 -24.08
C SER A 116 -23.86 -4.97 -24.54
N ASN A 117 -22.89 -4.95 -23.62
CA ASN A 117 -21.47 -4.77 -23.96
C ASN A 117 -20.55 -5.40 -22.93
N LYS A 118 -20.24 -6.69 -23.11
CA LYS A 118 -19.36 -7.48 -22.23
C LYS A 118 -18.01 -6.80 -22.01
N GLY A 119 -17.39 -6.27 -23.07
CA GLY A 119 -16.06 -5.65 -22.98
C GLY A 119 -16.04 -4.41 -22.09
N ALA A 120 -17.00 -3.51 -22.27
CA ALA A 120 -17.14 -2.31 -21.44
C ALA A 120 -17.47 -2.68 -19.98
N TRP A 121 -18.35 -3.65 -19.76
CA TRP A 121 -18.68 -4.12 -18.42
C TRP A 121 -17.46 -4.68 -17.67
N PHE A 122 -16.67 -5.56 -18.31
CA PHE A 122 -15.45 -6.10 -17.71
C PHE A 122 -14.43 -5.01 -17.37
N TYR A 123 -14.28 -4.01 -18.25
CA TYR A 123 -13.40 -2.87 -18.01
C TYR A 123 -13.82 -2.07 -16.78
N ILE A 124 -15.10 -1.69 -16.69
CA ILE A 124 -15.63 -0.91 -15.55
C ILE A 124 -15.53 -1.72 -14.26
N ALA A 125 -15.94 -3.00 -14.29
CA ALA A 125 -15.84 -3.89 -13.13
C ALA A 125 -14.39 -4.05 -12.64
N ALA A 126 -13.43 -4.25 -13.55
CA ALA A 126 -12.02 -4.31 -13.21
C ALA A 126 -11.51 -3.01 -12.59
N MET A 127 -11.93 -1.85 -13.11
CA MET A 127 -11.52 -0.54 -12.58
C MET A 127 -11.99 -0.32 -11.13
N VAL A 128 -13.22 -0.72 -10.82
CA VAL A 128 -13.81 -0.65 -9.47
C VAL A 128 -13.13 -1.65 -8.53
N LEU A 129 -12.98 -2.91 -8.97
CA LEU A 129 -12.35 -3.96 -8.16
C LEU A 129 -10.89 -3.64 -7.82
N ILE A 130 -10.11 -3.13 -8.77
CA ILE A 130 -8.72 -2.74 -8.54
C ILE A 130 -8.63 -1.58 -7.55
N ALA A 131 -9.52 -0.57 -7.65
CA ALA A 131 -9.53 0.55 -6.72
C ALA A 131 -9.79 0.09 -5.27
N TRP A 132 -10.80 -0.78 -5.09
CA TRP A 132 -11.10 -1.40 -3.80
C TRP A 132 -9.95 -2.29 -3.31
N ALA A 133 -9.35 -3.10 -4.17
CA ALA A 133 -8.23 -3.96 -3.82
C ALA A 133 -7.03 -3.14 -3.33
N ILE A 134 -6.63 -2.07 -4.05
CA ILE A 134 -5.53 -1.19 -3.65
C ILE A 134 -5.81 -0.58 -2.27
N PHE A 135 -7.02 -0.08 -2.04
CA PHE A 135 -7.42 0.52 -0.77
C PHE A 135 -7.35 -0.45 0.40
N ILE A 136 -7.98 -1.63 0.27
CA ILE A 136 -7.99 -2.68 1.30
C ILE A 136 -6.55 -3.13 1.59
N ILE A 137 -5.77 -3.37 0.54
CA ILE A 137 -4.38 -3.80 0.69
C ILE A 137 -3.53 -2.71 1.36
N HIS A 138 -3.75 -1.43 1.06
CA HIS A 138 -3.04 -0.34 1.74
C HIS A 138 -3.41 -0.22 3.23
N PHE A 139 -4.66 -0.53 3.58
CA PHE A 139 -5.07 -0.67 4.98
C PHE A 139 -4.33 -1.83 5.68
N ILE A 140 -4.21 -2.98 5.01
CA ILE A 140 -3.41 -4.12 5.51
C ILE A 140 -1.93 -3.71 5.65
N PHE A 141 -1.41 -2.92 4.71
CA PHE A 141 -0.06 -2.35 4.78
C PHE A 141 0.14 -1.50 6.04
N LEU A 142 -0.80 -0.60 6.35
CA LEU A 142 -0.77 0.19 7.59
C LEU A 142 -0.73 -0.70 8.83
N ALA A 143 -1.57 -1.74 8.88
CA ALA A 143 -1.60 -2.68 10.00
C ALA A 143 -0.27 -3.45 10.15
N GLY A 144 0.34 -3.86 9.04
CA GLY A 144 1.64 -4.52 9.03
C GLY A 144 2.77 -3.61 9.50
N MET A 145 2.77 -2.34 9.06
CA MET A 145 3.70 -1.32 9.55
C MET A 145 3.53 -1.08 11.06
N PHE A 146 2.31 -1.00 11.57
CA PHE A 146 2.06 -0.87 13.00
C PHE A 146 2.63 -2.05 13.80
N LYS A 147 2.41 -3.28 13.33
CA LYS A 147 3.00 -4.48 13.95
C LYS A 147 4.53 -4.46 13.89
N LEU A 148 5.10 -4.04 12.77
CA LEU A 148 6.55 -3.93 12.59
C LEU A 148 7.14 -2.93 13.59
N ARG A 149 6.49 -1.78 13.79
CA ARG A 149 6.88 -0.78 14.79
C ARG A 149 6.94 -1.38 16.21
N ARG A 150 5.90 -2.14 16.58
CA ARG A 150 5.82 -2.78 17.90
C ARG A 150 6.91 -3.84 18.08
N ALA A 151 7.15 -4.67 17.06
CA ALA A 151 8.20 -5.68 17.10
C ALA A 151 9.60 -5.05 17.26
N ILE A 152 9.88 -3.98 16.53
CA ILE A 152 11.17 -3.25 16.63
C ILE A 152 11.34 -2.65 18.02
N TYR A 153 10.28 -2.08 18.60
CA TYR A 153 10.31 -1.53 19.96
C TYR A 153 10.61 -2.60 21.01
N GLN A 154 9.91 -3.74 20.94
CA GLN A 154 10.12 -4.88 21.84
C GLN A 154 11.56 -5.41 21.73
N ASN A 155 12.07 -5.59 20.51
CA ASN A 155 13.43 -6.08 20.32
C ASN A 155 14.48 -5.07 20.80
N THR A 156 14.28 -3.77 20.59
CA THR A 156 15.17 -2.74 21.14
C THR A 156 15.25 -2.80 22.66
N ILE A 157 14.13 -3.01 23.35
CA ILE A 157 14.07 -3.13 24.81
C ILE A 157 14.78 -4.41 25.29
N ASN A 158 14.49 -5.55 24.66
CA ASN A 158 15.09 -6.83 25.04
C ASN A 158 16.61 -6.79 24.88
N THR A 159 17.12 -6.24 23.76
CA THR A 159 18.57 -6.08 23.55
C THR A 159 19.21 -5.15 24.58
N TRP A 160 18.49 -4.11 25.04
CA TRP A 160 18.98 -3.24 26.12
C TRP A 160 19.11 -4.04 27.41
N TYR A 161 18.07 -4.76 27.84
CA TYR A 161 18.15 -5.62 29.03
C TYR A 161 19.26 -6.67 28.94
N ASP A 162 19.40 -7.36 27.81
CA ASP A 162 20.48 -8.33 27.60
C ASP A 162 21.88 -7.71 27.73
N GLN A 163 22.06 -6.44 27.36
CA GLN A 163 23.33 -5.71 27.53
C GLN A 163 23.62 -5.30 28.98
N PHE A 164 22.59 -5.09 29.81
CA PHE A 164 22.75 -4.71 31.22
C PHE A 164 22.75 -5.90 32.18
N ASP A 165 22.13 -7.01 31.80
CA ASP A 165 22.12 -8.27 32.55
C ASP A 165 23.42 -9.09 32.32
N GLN A 166 24.20 -8.79 31.29
CA GLN A 166 25.54 -9.35 31.06
C GLN A 166 26.66 -8.66 31.86
N LYS A 167 26.40 -8.28 33.12
CA LYS A 167 27.48 -7.92 34.06
C LYS A 167 27.98 -9.19 34.76
N PRO A 168 29.30 -9.52 34.69
CA PRO A 168 29.90 -10.47 35.63
C PRO A 168 29.88 -9.93 37.05
#